data_AF-A0A0Q0VZG7-F1
#
_entry.id   AF-A0A0Q0VZG7-F1
#
_cell.length_a   1.000
_cell.length_b   1.000
_cell.length_c   1.000
_cell.angle_alpha   90.00
_cell.angle_beta   90.00
_cell.angle_gamma   90.00
#
_symmetry.space_group_name_H-M   'P 1'
#
loop_
_entity.id
_entity.type
_entity.pdbx_description
1 polymer ?
#
loop_
_entity_poly.entity_id
_entity_poly.type
_entity_poly.pdbx_seq_one_letter_code
_entity_poly.pdbx_strand_id
1 'polypeptide(L)' 'MEQQDKIAIEVIKNIAIDSSRVLAERQRAIDALTLFREAALPAFKEIEKKVDVNILKERAKLYIQRIKDGAVLSMNA' A
#
# COMPACT_ATOMS: atom_id res chain seq x y z
N MET A 1 -10.32 -1.35 -13.36
CA MET A 1 -8.95 -0.85 -13.13
C MET A 1 -8.20 -0.92 -14.44
N GLU A 2 -7.67 0.23 -14.88
CA GLU A 2 -6.97 0.36 -16.15
C GLU A 2 -5.62 -0.38 -16.10
N GLN A 3 -5.07 -0.76 -17.25
CA GLN A 3 -3.78 -1.46 -17.29
C GLN A 3 -2.64 -0.61 -16.68
N GLN A 4 -2.73 0.71 -16.84
CA GLN A 4 -1.76 1.65 -16.30
C GLN A 4 -1.76 1.66 -14.77
N ASP A 5 -2.93 1.59 -14.13
CA ASP A 5 -3.04 1.51 -12.66
C ASP A 5 -2.36 0.25 -12.12
N LYS A 6 -2.55 -0.90 -12.77
CA LYS A 6 -1.92 -2.16 -12.36
C LYS A 6 -0.39 -2.04 -12.39
N ILE A 7 0.14 -1.45 -13.46
CA ILE A 7 1.58 -1.21 -13.62
C ILE A 7 2.07 -0.24 -12.54
N ALA A 8 1.35 0.85 -12.31
CA ALA A 8 1.70 1.84 -11.30
C ALA A 8 1.74 1.22 -9.89
N ILE A 9 0.70 0.46 -9.50
CA ILE A 9 0.65 -0.25 -8.23
C ILE A 9 1.85 -1.19 -8.08
N GLU A 10 2.16 -1.97 -9.12
CA GLU A 10 3.28 -2.92 -9.08
C GLU A 10 4.63 -2.21 -8.92
N VAL A 11 4.88 -1.15 -9.69
CA VAL A 11 6.11 -0.35 -9.59
C VAL A 11 6.25 0.27 -8.21
N ILE A 12 5.19 0.91 -7.69
CA ILE A 12 5.22 1.58 -6.39
C ILE A 12 5.42 0.55 -5.26
N LYS A 13 4.76 -0.59 -5.33
CA LYS A 13 4.97 -1.70 -4.39
C LYS A 13 6.42 -2.17 -4.38
N ASN A 14 7.03 -2.32 -5.55
CA ASN A 14 8.43 -2.74 -5.68
C ASN A 14 9.40 -1.73 -5.06
N ILE A 15 9.11 -0.43 -5.15
CA ILE A 15 9.88 0.61 -4.43
C ILE A 15 9.73 0.46 -2.91
N ALA A 16 8.53 0.17 -2.40
CA ALA A 16 8.30 0.04 -0.96
C ALA A 16 9.05 -1.14 -0.33
N ILE A 17 9.14 -2.28 -1.03
CA ILE A 17 9.78 -3.51 -0.54
C ILE A 17 11.31 -3.51 -0.70
N ASP A 18 11.85 -2.68 -1.59
CA ASP A 18 13.27 -2.62 -1.90
C ASP A 18 14.09 -2.09 -0.70
N SER A 19 14.79 -3.00 -0.02
CA SER A 19 15.61 -2.68 1.17
C SER A 19 16.89 -1.92 0.85
N SER A 20 17.28 -1.82 -0.43
CA SER A 20 18.41 -0.98 -0.84
C SER A 20 18.07 0.52 -0.84
N ARG A 21 16.77 0.86 -0.82
CA ARG A 21 16.29 2.24 -0.82
C ARG A 21 16.22 2.82 0.58
N VAL A 22 16.37 4.15 0.63
CA VAL A 22 16.23 4.91 1.87
C VAL A 22 14.81 4.78 2.43
N LEU A 23 14.71 4.71 3.77
CA LEU A 23 13.44 4.48 4.47
C LEU A 23 12.34 5.48 4.06
N ALA A 24 12.69 6.76 3.89
CA ALA A 24 11.74 7.80 3.52
C ALA A 24 11.11 7.59 2.13
N GLU A 25 11.86 7.08 1.15
CA GLU A 25 11.30 6.74 -0.17
C GLU A 25 10.30 5.60 -0.07
N ARG A 26 10.65 4.57 0.72
CA ARG A 26 9.79 3.41 0.93
C ARG A 26 8.48 3.82 1.61
N GLN A 27 8.55 4.70 2.62
CA GLN A 27 7.35 5.27 3.25
C GLN A 27 6.47 6.03 2.25
N ARG A 28 7.06 6.91 1.43
CA ARG A 28 6.31 7.65 0.39
C ARG A 28 5.67 6.73 -0.64
N ALA A 29 6.33 5.63 -1.01
CA ALA A 29 5.76 4.64 -1.90
C ALA A 29 4.52 3.96 -1.28
N ILE A 30 4.57 3.58 0.00
CA ILE A 30 3.39 3.06 0.71
C ILE A 30 2.27 4.09 0.74
N ASP A 31 2.57 5.35 1.03
CA ASP A 31 1.57 6.42 1.07
C ASP A 31 0.94 6.65 -0.31
N ALA A 32 1.72 6.61 -1.40
CA ALA A 32 1.22 6.78 -2.77
C ALA A 32 0.25 5.66 -3.20
N LEU A 33 0.41 4.44 -2.70
CA LEU A 33 -0.54 3.35 -2.98
C LEU A 33 -1.96 3.65 -2.51
N THR A 34 -2.16 4.56 -1.56
CA THR A 34 -3.49 4.93 -1.07
C THR A 34 -4.36 5.58 -2.14
N LEU A 35 -3.77 6.15 -3.20
CA LEU A 35 -4.48 6.74 -4.33
C LEU A 35 -5.34 5.71 -5.09
N PHE A 36 -4.98 4.43 -5.03
CA PHE A 36 -5.67 3.34 -5.72
C PHE A 36 -6.71 2.62 -4.86
N ARG A 37 -6.96 3.08 -3.61
CA ARG A 37 -8.03 2.58 -2.72
C ARG A 37 -8.06 1.05 -2.63
N GLU A 38 -9.22 0.40 -2.87
CA GLU A 38 -9.34 -1.07 -2.75
C GLU A 38 -8.38 -1.81 -3.67
N ALA A 39 -8.04 -1.24 -4.83
CA ALA A 39 -7.16 -1.88 -5.79
C ALA A 39 -5.72 -2.06 -5.27
N ALA A 40 -5.29 -1.24 -4.31
CA ALA A 40 -3.97 -1.37 -3.67
C ALA A 40 -3.94 -2.40 -2.52
N LEU A 41 -5.07 -2.95 -2.08
CA LEU A 41 -5.11 -3.90 -0.96
C LEU A 41 -4.18 -5.11 -1.14
N PRO A 42 -4.06 -5.74 -2.33
CA PRO A 42 -3.08 -6.81 -2.54
C PRO A 42 -1.63 -6.34 -2.35
N ALA A 43 -1.29 -5.15 -2.84
CA ALA A 43 0.06 -4.59 -2.70
C ALA A 43 0.40 -4.30 -1.23
N PHE A 44 -0.51 -3.72 -0.46
CA PHE A 44 -0.29 -3.50 0.97
C PHE A 44 -0.07 -4.81 1.75
N LYS A 45 -0.83 -5.87 1.44
CA LYS A 45 -0.65 -7.19 2.06
C LYS A 45 0.71 -7.81 1.73
N GLU A 46 1.22 -7.58 0.52
CA GLU A 46 2.54 -8.06 0.12
C GLU A 46 3.66 -7.27 0.82
N ILE A 47 3.52 -5.94 0.88
CA ILE A 47 4.44 -5.05 1.61
C ILE A 47 4.53 -5.46 3.07
N GLU A 48 3.39 -5.63 3.76
CA GLU A 48 3.33 -6.06 5.16
C GLU A 48 4.16 -7.32 5.43
N LYS A 49 4.14 -8.28 4.49
CA LYS A 49 4.86 -9.55 4.60
C LYS A 49 6.35 -9.44 4.28
N LYS A 50 6.73 -8.57 3.34
CA LYS A 50 8.08 -8.55 2.74
C LYS A 50 9.01 -7.48 3.29
N VAL A 51 8.50 -6.37 3.82
CA VAL A 51 9.37 -5.32 4.36
C VAL A 51 10.10 -5.80 5.62
N ASP A 52 11.32 -5.32 5.77
CA ASP A 52 12.27 -5.67 6.81
C ASP A 52 12.13 -4.82 8.09
N VAL A 53 11.51 -3.63 7.99
CA VAL A 53 11.39 -2.68 9.09
C VAL A 53 9.95 -2.53 9.58
N ASN A 54 9.77 -2.49 10.91
CA ASN A 54 8.44 -2.49 11.54
C ASN A 54 7.59 -1.27 11.16
N ILE A 55 8.18 -0.09 11.06
CA ILE A 55 7.45 1.14 10.72
C ILE A 55 6.75 1.05 9.35
N LEU A 56 7.32 0.32 8.39
CA LEU A 56 6.69 0.09 7.09
C LEU A 56 5.55 -0.93 7.17
N LYS A 57 5.70 -1.97 8.01
CA LYS A 57 4.64 -2.96 8.27
C LYS A 57 3.42 -2.31 8.90
N GLU A 58 3.63 -1.52 9.95
CA GLU A 58 2.57 -0.81 10.66
C GLU A 58 1.82 0.17 9.75
N ARG A 59 2.56 0.88 8.91
CA ARG A 59 1.97 1.81 7.92
C ARG A 59 1.12 1.08 6.88
N ALA A 60 1.59 -0.04 6.33
CA ALA A 60 0.79 -0.85 5.42
C ALA A 60 -0.49 -1.40 6.09
N LYS A 61 -0.38 -1.90 7.33
CA LYS A 61 -1.52 -2.37 8.13
C LYS A 61 -2.56 -1.26 8.36
N LEU A 62 -2.10 -0.07 8.73
CA LEU A 62 -2.98 1.08 8.95
C LEU A 62 -3.80 1.42 7.69
N TYR A 63 -3.19 1.40 6.51
CA TYR A 63 -3.91 1.66 5.27
C TYR A 63 -4.86 0.53 4.87
N ILE A 64 -4.48 -0.74 5.09
CA ILE A 64 -5.40 -1.88 4.92
C ILE A 64 -6.65 -1.68 5.78
N GLN A 65 -6.47 -1.31 7.05
CA GLN A 65 -7.57 -1.07 7.97
C GLN A 65 -8.44 0.10 7.49
N ARG A 66 -7.84 1.26 7.21
CA ARG A 66 -8.59 2.46 6.77
C ARG A 66 -9.39 2.24 5.49
N ILE A 67 -8.84 1.52 4.52
CA ILE A 67 -9.54 1.21 3.26
C ILE A 67 -10.75 0.30 3.55
N LYS A 68 -10.57 -0.72 4.39
CA LYS A 68 -11.67 -1.62 4.78
C LYS A 68 -12.76 -0.88 5.57
N ASP A 69 -12.37 -0.05 6.53
CA ASP A 69 -13.30 0.72 7.37
C ASP A 69 -14.08 1.74 6.53
N GLY A 70 -13.40 2.42 5.59
CA GLY A 70 -14.04 3.33 4.63
C GLY A 70 -15.05 2.61 3.71
N ALA A 71 -14.75 1.40 3.26
CA ALA A 71 -15.67 0.58 2.48
C ALA A 71 -16.91 0.17 3.30
N VAL A 72 -16.73 -0.16 4.59
CA VAL A 72 -17.85 -0.48 5.51
C VAL A 72 -18.78 0.73 5.68
N LEU A 73 -18.24 1.93 5.85
CA LEU A 73 -19.04 3.15 5.95
C LEU A 73 -19.82 3.45 4.65
N SER A 74 -19.22 3.21 3.49
CA SER A 74 -19.88 3.42 2.19
C SER A 74 -21.03 2.44 1.90
N MET A 75 -21.03 1.24 2.48
CA MET A 75 -22.09 0.24 2.25
C MET A 75 -23.30 0.42 3.17
N ASN A 76 -23.16 1.19 4.25
CA ASN A 76 -24.24 1.48 5.20
C ASN A 76 -24.85 2.88 4.99
N ALA A 77 -24.49 3.57 3.91
CA ALA A 77 -24.94 4.92 3.56
C ALA A 77 -26.01 4.90 2.45
#